data_AF-A0A9Q3HLQ3-F1
#
_entry.id   AF-A0A9Q3HLQ3-F1
#
_cell.length_a   1.000
_cell.length_b   1.000
_cell.length_c   1.000
_cell.angle_alpha   90.00
_cell.angle_beta   90.00
_cell.angle_gamma   90.00
#
_symmetry.space_group_name_H-M   'P 1'
#
loop_
_entity.id
_entity.type
_entity.pdbx_description
1 polymer ?
#
loop_
_entity_poly.entity_id
_entity_poly.type
_entity_poly.pdbx_seq_one_letter_code
_entity_poly.pdbx_strand_id
1 'polypeptide(L)'
;MLDKLKHHAKKGIDDAFDYEKQKWDKSHKVLDFKVGDLVLASTLNFNNIKGLKKPKDSYVGPFVIVALHGTNAVQVEFCGELEN
;
A
#
# COMPACT_ATOMS: atom_id res chain seq x y z
N MET A 1 -26.84 -7.90 -30.59
CA MET A 1 -25.37 -8.08 -30.68
C MET A 1 -24.65 -7.24 -29.63
N LEU A 2 -25.00 -5.95 -29.49
CA LEU A 2 -24.48 -5.04 -28.47
C LEU A 2 -24.73 -5.48 -27.02
N ASP A 3 -25.90 -6.04 -26.68
CA ASP A 3 -26.17 -6.51 -25.31
C ASP A 3 -25.27 -7.68 -24.88
N LYS A 4 -24.94 -8.59 -25.79
CA LYS A 4 -24.00 -9.68 -25.52
C LYS A 4 -22.60 -9.14 -25.24
N LEU A 5 -22.17 -8.11 -25.98
CA LEU A 5 -20.89 -7.43 -25.76
C LEU A 5 -20.86 -6.67 -24.43
N LYS A 6 -21.93 -5.96 -24.07
CA LYS A 6 -22.05 -5.28 -22.77
C LYS A 6 -22.01 -6.27 -21.60
N HIS A 7 -22.74 -7.38 -21.72
CA HIS A 7 -22.75 -8.42 -20.70
C HIS A 7 -21.35 -9.05 -20.52
N HIS A 8 -20.67 -9.35 -21.62
CA HIS A 8 -19.31 -9.88 -21.58
C HIS A 8 -18.30 -8.88 -21.01
N ALA A 9 -18.40 -7.59 -21.36
CA ALA A 9 -17.54 -6.54 -20.82
C ALA A 9 -17.76 -6.37 -19.31
N LYS A 10 -19.02 -6.38 -18.86
CA LYS A 10 -19.35 -6.34 -17.43
C LYS A 10 -18.75 -7.55 -16.70
N LYS A 11 -18.95 -8.75 -17.23
CA LYS A 11 -18.40 -9.97 -16.64
C LYS A 11 -16.86 -9.91 -16.53
N GLY A 12 -16.17 -9.41 -17.55
CA GLY A 12 -14.72 -9.26 -17.49
C GLY A 12 -14.24 -8.30 -16.40
N ILE A 13 -15.00 -7.23 -16.12
CA ILE A 13 -14.71 -6.30 -15.03
C ILE A 13 -14.98 -6.98 -13.67
N ASP A 14 -16.12 -7.67 -13.54
CA ASP A 14 -16.51 -8.37 -12.32
C ASP A 14 -15.47 -9.47 -11.98
N ASP A 15 -15.08 -10.29 -12.96
CA ASP A 15 -14.09 -11.36 -12.80
C ASP A 15 -12.70 -10.79 -12.40
N ALA A 16 -12.30 -9.65 -12.99
CA ALA A 16 -11.04 -8.99 -12.64
C ALA A 16 -11.06 -8.42 -11.21
N PHE A 17 -12.19 -7.83 -10.80
CA PHE A 17 -12.38 -7.33 -9.45
C PHE A 17 -12.34 -8.46 -8.42
N ASP A 18 -13.05 -9.55 -8.69
CA ASP A 18 -13.07 -10.72 -7.81
C ASP A 18 -11.70 -11.38 -7.68
N TYR A 19 -10.93 -11.44 -8.77
CA TYR A 19 -9.56 -11.96 -8.77
C TYR A 19 -8.65 -11.14 -7.84
N GLU A 20 -8.63 -9.81 -8.01
CA GLU A 20 -7.80 -8.94 -7.18
C GLU A 20 -8.23 -8.97 -5.71
N LYS A 21 -9.54 -9.02 -5.45
CA LYS A 21 -10.08 -9.17 -4.10
C LYS A 21 -9.63 -10.47 -3.44
N GLN A 22 -9.78 -11.61 -4.11
CA GLN A 22 -9.35 -12.90 -3.56
C GLN A 22 -7.84 -12.97 -3.32
N LYS A 23 -7.05 -12.39 -4.23
CA LYS A 23 -5.60 -12.30 -4.08
C LYS A 23 -5.20 -11.43 -2.89
N TRP A 24 -5.88 -10.30 -2.69
CA TRP A 24 -5.72 -9.45 -1.53
C TRP A 24 -6.06 -10.20 -0.24
N ASP A 25 -7.27 -10.75 -0.13
CA ASP A 25 -7.73 -11.46 1.07
C ASP A 25 -6.83 -12.64 1.45
N LYS A 26 -6.23 -13.34 0.47
CA LYS A 26 -5.32 -14.46 0.70
C LYS A 26 -3.95 -14.05 1.25
N SER A 27 -3.43 -12.92 0.81
CA SER A 27 -2.05 -12.48 1.10
C SER A 27 -1.98 -11.40 2.18
N HIS A 28 -3.08 -10.69 2.41
CA HIS A 28 -3.14 -9.61 3.36
C HIS A 28 -3.12 -10.15 4.80
N LYS A 29 -2.16 -9.68 5.58
CA LYS A 29 -2.13 -9.89 7.02
C LYS A 29 -2.64 -8.62 7.68
N VAL A 30 -3.65 -8.76 8.53
CA VAL A 30 -4.12 -7.67 9.37
C VAL A 30 -2.97 -7.27 10.30
N LEU A 31 -2.57 -6.00 10.23
CA LEU A 31 -1.49 -5.45 11.04
C LEU A 31 -2.10 -4.96 12.36
N ASP A 32 -1.55 -5.42 13.50
CA ASP A 32 -1.99 -5.02 14.84
C ASP A 32 -1.20 -3.79 15.31
N PHE A 33 -1.26 -2.71 14.53
CA PHE A 33 -0.61 -1.45 14.88
C PHE A 33 -1.47 -0.63 15.84
N LYS A 34 -0.80 0.07 16.76
CA LYS A 34 -1.45 0.99 17.71
C LYS A 34 -0.92 2.41 17.52
N VAL A 35 -1.78 3.38 17.85
CA VAL A 35 -1.36 4.79 17.91
C VAL A 35 -0.28 4.91 18.98
N GLY A 36 0.83 5.57 18.62
CA GLY A 36 2.03 5.67 19.44
C GLY A 36 3.13 4.65 19.12
N ASP A 37 2.84 3.61 18.33
CA ASP A 37 3.87 2.65 17.92
C ASP A 37 4.89 3.29 16.98
N LEU A 38 6.16 2.85 17.11
CA LEU A 38 7.24 3.21 16.22
C LEU A 38 7.32 2.20 15.06
N VAL A 39 7.24 2.70 13.83
CA VAL A 39 7.27 1.88 12.62
C VAL A 39 8.34 2.34 11.64
N LEU A 40 8.79 1.41 10.80
CA LEU A 40 9.71 1.67 9.70
C LEU A 40 8.95 1.61 8.37
N ALA A 41 9.19 2.57 7.49
CA ALA A 41 8.65 2.59 6.13
C ALA A 41 9.57 1.81 5.19
N SER A 42 9.05 0.77 4.53
CA SER A 42 9.84 -0.02 3.57
C SER A 42 10.08 0.74 2.28
N THR A 43 11.34 0.82 1.83
CA THR A 43 11.71 1.50 0.58
C THR A 43 11.67 0.58 -0.65
N LEU A 44 11.42 -0.73 -0.45
CA LEU A 44 11.55 -1.78 -1.47
C LEU A 44 10.66 -1.55 -2.71
N ASN A 45 9.51 -0.90 -2.53
CA ASN A 45 8.54 -0.63 -3.60
C ASN A 45 8.64 0.79 -4.17
N PHE A 46 9.59 1.62 -3.70
CA PHE A 46 9.82 2.97 -4.22
C PHE A 46 10.69 2.94 -5.49
N ASN A 47 10.23 2.18 -6.49
CA ASN A 47 10.89 2.00 -7.79
C ASN A 47 10.67 3.19 -8.74
N ASN A 48 9.69 4.06 -8.43
CA ASN A 48 9.32 5.20 -9.28
C ASN A 48 10.12 6.49 -8.97
N ILE A 49 11.04 6.48 -7.99
CA ILE A 49 11.88 7.64 -7.69
C ILE A 49 13.06 7.63 -8.67
N LYS A 50 12.99 8.46 -9.71
CA LYS A 50 14.12 8.71 -10.63
C LYS A 50 15.29 9.29 -9.83
N GLY A 51 16.41 8.57 -9.74
CA GLY A 51 17.59 9.00 -8.97
C GLY A 51 18.66 7.91 -8.87
N LEU A 52 19.77 8.21 -8.19
CA LEU A 52 20.93 7.32 -8.08
C LEU A 52 20.52 5.91 -7.62
N LYS A 53 20.94 4.90 -8.41
CA LYS A 53 20.88 3.46 -8.12
C LYS A 53 21.83 3.03 -6.99
N LYS A 54 22.09 3.89 -6.01
CA LYS A 54 22.82 3.49 -4.82
C LYS A 54 21.96 2.51 -4.01
N PRO A 55 22.55 1.60 -3.23
CA PRO A 55 21.78 0.77 -2.31
C PRO A 55 21.00 1.71 -1.39
N LYS A 56 19.69 1.74 -1.56
CA LYS A 56 18.78 2.44 -0.65
C LYS A 56 18.60 1.51 0.54
N ASP A 57 18.67 2.03 1.75
CA ASP A 57 18.30 1.28 2.94
C ASP A 57 16.89 0.73 2.75
N SER A 58 16.70 -0.58 2.97
CA SER A 58 15.43 -1.27 2.74
C SER A 58 14.27 -0.70 3.58
N TYR A 59 14.59 0.09 4.60
CA TYR A 59 13.67 0.70 5.55
C TYR A 59 14.15 2.09 5.99
N VAL A 60 13.22 3.01 6.20
CA VAL A 60 13.47 4.38 6.72
C VAL A 60 12.57 4.64 7.94
N GLY A 61 13.08 5.39 8.92
CA GLY A 61 12.37 5.73 10.17
C GLY A 61 13.32 5.70 11.37
N PRO A 62 12.80 5.58 12.61
CA PRO A 62 11.42 5.24 12.97
C PRO A 62 10.45 6.42 12.96
N PHE A 63 9.19 6.15 12.62
CA PHE A 63 8.09 7.12 12.64
C PHE A 63 7.02 6.71 13.65
N VAL A 64 6.41 7.69 14.30
CA VAL A 64 5.32 7.47 15.26
C VAL A 64 3.99 7.40 14.51
N ILE A 65 3.17 6.39 14.79
CA ILE A 65 1.79 6.33 14.30
C ILE A 65 0.93 7.33 15.08
N VAL A 66 0.31 8.28 14.37
CA VAL A 66 -0.59 9.29 14.95
C VAL A 66 -2.05 8.86 14.86
N ALA A 67 -2.44 8.18 13.78
CA ALA A 67 -3.81 7.74 13.57
C ALA A 67 -3.88 6.46 12.72
N LEU A 68 -4.93 5.68 12.94
CA LEU A 68 -5.28 4.51 12.15
C LEU A 68 -6.49 4.84 11.27
N HIS A 69 -6.35 4.64 9.96
CA HIS A 69 -7.40 4.88 8.97
C HIS A 69 -7.92 3.55 8.44
N GLY A 70 -8.99 3.06 9.07
CA GLY A 70 -9.54 1.74 8.80
C GLY A 70 -8.53 0.62 9.12
N THR A 71 -8.61 -0.50 8.40
CA THR A 71 -7.76 -1.67 8.64
C THR A 71 -6.42 -1.64 7.89
N ASN A 72 -6.29 -0.77 6.88
CA ASN A 72 -5.23 -0.90 5.87
C ASN A 72 -4.33 0.33 5.74
N ALA A 73 -4.66 1.45 6.40
CA ALA A 73 -3.90 2.68 6.29
C ALA A 73 -3.55 3.21 7.69
N VAL A 74 -2.33 3.72 7.83
CA VAL A 74 -1.86 4.36 9.06
C VAL A 74 -1.28 5.72 8.69
N GLN A 75 -1.52 6.71 9.54
CA GLN A 75 -0.91 8.02 9.43
C GLN A 75 0.28 8.07 10.39
N VAL A 76 1.43 8.43 9.85
CA VAL A 76 2.68 8.57 10.60
C VAL A 76 3.15 10.01 10.59
N GLU A 77 3.77 10.43 11.69
CA GLU A 77 4.42 11.73 11.78
C GLU A 77 5.91 11.61 11.46
N PHE A 78 6.38 12.49 10.59
CA PHE A 78 7.80 12.63 10.28
C PHE A 78 8.41 13.59 11.31
N CYS A 79 8.85 13.05 12.45
CA CYS A 79 9.64 13.80 13.42
C CYS A 79 11.11 13.80 13.00
N GLY A 80 11.55 14.83 12.29
CA GLY A 80 12.95 15.04 11.92
C GLY A 80 13.06 15.73 10.57
N GLU A 81 13.66 16.91 10.59
CA GLU A 81 13.70 17.88 9.50
C GLU A 81 14.18 17.29 8.17
N LEU A 82 13.64 17.82 7.08
CA LEU A 82 14.26 17.78 5.76
C LEU A 82 15.59 18.57 5.77
N GLU A 83 16.50 18.28 6.70
CA GLU A 83 17.83 18.89 6.73
C GLU A 83 18.86 18.01 6.04
N ASN A 84 19.12 18.45 4.80
CA ASN A 84 20.25 18.24 3.89
C ASN A 84 20.12 17.15 2.81
#